data_AF-A0A7S0AGV8-F1
#
_entry.id   AF-A0A7S0AGV8-F1
#
_cell.length_a   1.000
_cell.length_b   1.000
_cell.length_c   1.000
_cell.angle_alpha   90.00
_cell.angle_beta   90.00
_cell.angle_gamma   90.00
#
_symmetry.space_group_name_H-M   'P 1'
#
loop_
_entity.id
_entity.type
_entity.pdbx_description
1 polymer ?
#
loop_
_entity_poly.entity_id
_entity_poly.type
_entity_poly.pdbx_seq_one_letter_code
_entity_poly.pdbx_strand_id
1 'polypeptide(L)'
;SSLRRRCPRRLQLHSVSARKEDAPMFQPSGQVIKGMVSGAPSDWGAWEKAARTPQVYDPPQTATTCVRKCLYQWWRSTCCCAAPACRFCICKPCCQQSLGRITDSAGPDGWILKMLNTGTNANCPEMLKGIWWLKDNVAAEGLITFHDADWDSEKLGLKIAKYNWTVDAYNVWGAVLSANFWLRGGNHLFEFSPNGKWIHISVINPGSDWIYVIQPGDVFKRPDGSVLDVSPGNDLMRVSYETLDTNSTVSYQYLMRRVAYLGPVGDLVKTPVYEQLVEAAKQSPHSFCGQFGCFDVGQVGLHDIENTQAFTYAGPPPAQVTMGDQSPLLAQ
;
A
#
# COMPACT_ATOMS: atom_id res chain seq x y z
N SER A 1 -16.77 9.13 46.49
CA SER A 1 -17.11 8.50 45.20
C SER A 1 -15.90 8.56 44.27
N SER A 2 -15.05 7.52 44.26
CA SER A 2 -13.90 7.45 43.34
C SER A 2 -14.04 6.24 42.42
N LEU A 3 -14.32 6.49 41.15
CA LEU A 3 -14.40 5.49 40.09
C LEU A 3 -12.98 5.16 39.61
N ARG A 4 -12.28 4.28 40.32
CA ARG A 4 -11.07 3.63 39.80
C ARG A 4 -11.49 2.60 38.75
N ARG A 5 -11.47 2.98 37.46
CA ARG A 5 -11.59 2.03 36.35
C ARG A 5 -10.40 1.07 36.37
N ARG A 6 -10.60 -0.13 36.90
CA ARG A 6 -9.61 -1.22 36.85
C ARG A 6 -9.50 -1.70 35.40
N CYS A 7 -8.31 -1.59 34.82
CA CYS A 7 -7.98 -2.27 33.58
C CYS A 7 -8.14 -3.80 33.80
N PRO A 8 -8.88 -4.54 32.97
CA PRO A 8 -9.14 -5.95 33.21
C PRO A 8 -7.83 -6.74 33.21
N ARG A 9 -7.67 -7.58 34.25
CA ARG A 9 -6.53 -8.48 34.41
C ARG A 9 -6.42 -9.40 33.20
N ARG A 10 -5.23 -9.39 32.58
CA ARG A 10 -4.58 -10.45 31.79
C ARG A 10 -5.41 -11.72 31.63
N LEU A 11 -6.01 -11.90 30.45
CA LEU A 11 -6.37 -13.24 29.96
C LEU A 11 -5.07 -14.05 29.88
N GLN A 12 -5.00 -15.14 30.64
CA GLN A 12 -4.01 -16.19 30.43
C GLN A 12 -4.36 -16.90 29.12
N LEU A 13 -3.67 -16.53 28.05
CA LEU A 13 -3.64 -17.30 26.81
C LEU A 13 -2.92 -18.61 27.10
N HIS A 14 -3.69 -19.70 27.21
CA HIS A 14 -3.14 -21.04 27.09
C HIS A 14 -2.65 -21.22 25.66
N SER A 15 -1.36 -20.94 25.42
CA SER A 15 -0.72 -21.25 24.15
C SER A 15 -0.51 -22.77 24.09
N VAL A 16 -1.45 -23.47 23.47
CA VAL A 16 -1.22 -24.83 23.01
C VAL A 16 -0.21 -24.72 21.87
N SER A 17 1.07 -24.84 22.22
CA SER A 17 2.18 -24.96 21.28
C SER A 17 2.09 -26.34 20.61
N ALA A 18 1.18 -26.49 19.65
CA ALA A 18 1.32 -27.53 18.66
C ALA A 18 2.71 -27.35 18.02
N ARG A 19 3.55 -28.38 18.06
CA ARG A 19 4.85 -28.36 17.37
C ARG A 19 4.55 -28.02 15.92
N LYS A 20 4.94 -26.82 15.47
CA LYS A 20 5.06 -26.52 14.04
C LYS A 20 6.00 -27.58 13.51
N GLU A 21 5.47 -28.55 12.76
CA GLU A 21 6.31 -29.31 11.84
C GLU A 21 7.14 -28.31 11.06
N ASP A 22 8.44 -28.57 10.93
CA ASP A 22 9.42 -27.66 10.32
C ASP A 22 8.99 -27.36 8.87
N ALA A 23 8.17 -26.33 8.70
CA ALA A 23 7.75 -25.88 7.39
C ALA A 23 9.02 -25.57 6.58
N PRO A 24 9.08 -25.96 5.30
CA PRO A 24 10.25 -25.74 4.49
C PRO A 24 10.59 -24.25 4.48
N MET A 25 11.79 -23.91 4.97
CA MET A 25 12.29 -22.55 4.97
C MET A 25 12.74 -22.19 3.56
N PHE A 26 11.87 -21.53 2.81
CA PHE A 26 12.19 -21.05 1.47
C PHE A 26 13.29 -19.99 1.53
N GLN A 27 14.29 -20.11 0.65
CA GLN A 27 15.36 -19.13 0.53
C GLN A 27 15.01 -18.10 -0.55
N PRO A 28 15.31 -16.81 -0.33
CA PRO A 28 15.18 -15.79 -1.37
C PRO A 28 16.11 -16.10 -2.54
N SER A 29 15.77 -15.64 -3.73
CA SER A 29 16.55 -15.87 -4.95
C SER A 29 17.91 -15.17 -4.89
N GLY A 30 17.97 -13.98 -4.26
CA GLY A 30 19.16 -13.16 -4.19
C GLY A 30 19.60 -12.57 -5.54
N GLN A 31 18.83 -12.79 -6.61
CA GLN A 31 19.16 -12.29 -7.94
C GLN A 31 19.10 -10.76 -7.97
N VAL A 32 20.08 -10.12 -8.61
CA VAL A 32 20.06 -8.67 -8.81
C VAL A 32 19.32 -8.35 -10.11
N ILE A 33 18.13 -7.77 -9.99
CA ILE A 33 17.26 -7.39 -11.10
C ILE A 33 17.05 -5.87 -11.04
N LYS A 34 17.41 -5.17 -12.12
CA LYS A 34 17.39 -3.70 -12.18
C LYS A 34 18.01 -3.06 -10.93
N GLY A 35 19.18 -3.55 -10.51
CA GLY A 35 19.89 -3.03 -9.34
C GLY A 35 19.24 -3.31 -7.97
N MET A 36 18.16 -4.09 -7.92
CA MET A 36 17.52 -4.55 -6.68
C MET A 36 17.79 -6.03 -6.45
N VAL A 37 18.05 -6.41 -5.20
CA VAL A 37 18.12 -7.82 -4.80
C VAL A 37 16.71 -8.36 -4.69
N SER A 38 16.39 -9.38 -5.48
CA SER A 38 15.12 -10.10 -5.43
C SER A 38 15.02 -10.90 -4.13
N GLY A 39 13.95 -10.62 -3.38
CA GLY A 39 13.53 -11.38 -2.21
C GLY A 39 12.60 -12.54 -2.57
N ALA A 40 12.20 -12.69 -3.84
CA ALA A 40 11.28 -13.74 -4.27
C ALA A 40 11.85 -15.14 -3.98
N PRO A 41 11.01 -16.19 -3.84
CA PRO A 41 11.50 -17.54 -3.64
C PRO A 41 12.44 -18.00 -4.76
N SER A 42 13.57 -18.60 -4.39
CA SER A 42 14.51 -19.22 -5.34
C SER A 42 13.87 -20.40 -6.10
N ASP A 43 12.94 -21.12 -5.47
CA ASP A 43 12.13 -22.18 -6.08
C ASP A 43 10.64 -21.84 -5.98
N TRP A 44 10.15 -21.14 -7.01
CA TRP A 44 8.74 -20.81 -7.14
C TRP A 44 7.83 -22.03 -7.19
N GLY A 45 8.27 -23.14 -7.79
CA GLY A 45 7.44 -24.33 -7.96
C GLY A 45 7.17 -25.06 -6.65
N ALA A 46 8.20 -25.18 -5.80
CA ALA A 46 8.04 -25.70 -4.45
C ALA A 46 7.23 -24.74 -3.56
N TRP A 47 7.50 -23.44 -3.68
CA TRP A 47 6.78 -22.41 -2.91
C TRP A 47 5.29 -22.39 -3.25
N GLU A 48 4.91 -22.37 -4.53
CA GLU A 48 3.50 -22.31 -4.95
C GLU A 48 2.68 -23.51 -4.46
N LYS A 49 3.30 -24.69 -4.36
CA LYS A 49 2.62 -25.89 -3.81
C LYS A 49 2.36 -25.79 -2.32
N ALA A 50 3.22 -25.07 -1.59
CA ALA A 50 3.09 -24.86 -0.14
C ALA A 50 2.27 -23.61 0.20
N ALA A 51 2.23 -22.63 -0.69
CA ALA A 51 1.57 -21.35 -0.50
C ALA A 51 0.07 -21.53 -0.31
N ARG A 52 -0.48 -20.82 0.69
CA ARG A 52 -1.91 -20.85 1.01
C ARG A 52 -2.55 -19.50 0.72
N THR A 53 -3.69 -19.52 0.02
CA THR A 53 -4.55 -18.35 -0.12
C THR A 53 -4.96 -17.84 1.26
N PRO A 54 -4.80 -16.53 1.57
CA PRO A 54 -5.29 -15.95 2.81
C PRO A 54 -6.80 -16.20 2.92
N GLN A 55 -7.28 -16.89 3.96
CA GLN A 55 -8.72 -17.15 4.13
C GLN A 55 -9.41 -16.09 5.01
N VAL A 56 -8.62 -15.43 5.86
CA VAL A 56 -9.08 -14.42 6.82
C VAL A 56 -8.50 -13.07 6.44
N TYR A 57 -9.37 -12.08 6.37
CA TYR A 57 -8.99 -10.68 6.26
C TYR A 57 -9.11 -10.04 7.64
N ASP A 58 -7.97 -9.96 8.32
CA ASP A 58 -7.83 -9.40 9.66
C ASP A 58 -6.54 -8.57 9.70
N PRO A 59 -6.57 -7.33 9.17
CA PRO A 59 -5.41 -6.46 9.11
C PRO A 59 -4.77 -6.28 10.50
N PRO A 60 -3.61 -6.92 10.79
CA PRO A 60 -3.03 -6.92 12.14
C PRO A 60 -2.68 -5.51 12.61
N GLN A 61 -2.43 -4.59 11.68
CA GLN A 61 -2.17 -3.19 11.98
C GLN A 61 -3.39 -2.46 12.55
N THR A 62 -4.61 -2.94 12.27
CA THR A 62 -5.86 -2.39 12.82
C THR A 62 -6.22 -2.98 14.18
N ALA A 63 -5.78 -4.21 14.46
CA ALA A 63 -6.04 -4.95 15.70
C ALA A 63 -5.13 -4.52 16.88
N THR A 64 -4.40 -3.42 16.74
CA THR A 64 -3.21 -3.16 17.55
C THR A 64 -3.50 -2.87 19.03
N THR A 65 -2.61 -3.40 19.88
CA THR A 65 -2.53 -3.08 21.30
C THR A 65 -2.42 -1.57 21.51
N CYS A 66 -2.82 -1.09 22.70
CA CYS A 66 -2.84 0.34 23.04
C CYS A 66 -1.59 1.11 22.57
N VAL A 67 -0.38 0.55 22.73
CA VAL A 67 0.88 1.21 22.34
C VAL A 67 1.03 1.36 20.83
N ARG A 68 0.86 0.28 20.05
CA ARG A 68 0.98 0.34 18.58
C ARG A 68 -0.13 1.19 17.97
N LYS A 69 -1.34 1.11 18.52
CA LYS A 69 -2.46 1.95 18.13
C LYS A 69 -2.16 3.44 18.36
N CYS A 70 -1.63 3.79 19.53
CA CYS A 70 -1.20 5.15 19.83
C CYS A 70 -0.09 5.64 18.89
N LEU A 71 0.88 4.77 18.55
CA LEU A 71 1.94 5.14 17.60
C LEU A 71 1.37 5.41 16.22
N TYR A 72 0.55 4.50 15.66
CA TYR A 72 -0.05 4.70 14.34
C TYR A 72 -0.94 5.93 14.31
N GLN A 73 -1.75 6.16 15.35
CA GLN A 73 -2.56 7.37 15.46
C GLN A 73 -1.72 8.63 15.61
N TRP A 74 -0.61 8.59 16.34
CA TRP A 74 0.30 9.73 16.44
C TRP A 74 0.94 10.05 15.08
N TRP A 75 1.38 9.04 14.36
CA TRP A 75 1.93 9.19 13.02
C TRP A 75 0.90 9.67 12.00
N ARG A 76 -0.34 9.21 12.10
CA ARG A 76 -1.49 9.65 11.31
C ARG A 76 -2.12 10.93 11.82
N SER A 77 -1.64 11.48 12.93
CA SER A 77 -2.14 12.76 13.43
C SER A 77 -1.67 13.87 12.51
N THR A 78 -2.59 14.78 12.21
CA THR A 78 -2.28 16.05 11.56
C THR A 78 -1.64 16.95 12.61
N CYS A 79 -0.36 16.79 12.91
CA CYS A 79 0.31 17.69 13.85
C CYS A 79 0.27 19.10 13.22
N CYS A 80 -0.59 19.95 13.79
CA CYS A 80 -1.37 20.97 13.10
C CYS A 80 -0.55 22.11 12.47
N CYS A 81 0.67 22.30 12.94
CA CYS A 81 1.63 23.25 12.37
C CYS A 81 2.89 22.56 11.83
N ALA A 82 3.14 21.32 12.25
CA ALA A 82 4.33 20.59 11.89
C ALA A 82 4.17 19.91 10.54
N ALA A 83 3.04 19.29 10.20
CA ALA A 83 2.96 18.54 8.94
C ALA A 83 3.08 19.43 7.69
N PRO A 84 2.38 20.58 7.56
CA PRO A 84 2.61 21.50 6.44
C PRO A 84 4.04 22.09 6.45
N ALA A 85 4.57 22.47 7.61
CA ALA A 85 5.92 23.03 7.73
C ALA A 85 7.01 21.97 7.46
N CYS A 86 6.84 20.74 7.93
CA CYS A 86 7.70 19.59 7.68
C CYS A 86 7.66 19.23 6.19
N ARG A 87 6.49 19.27 5.56
CA ARG A 87 6.39 19.08 4.11
C ARG A 87 7.14 20.20 3.38
N PHE A 88 7.00 21.45 3.83
CA PHE A 88 7.75 22.58 3.26
C PHE A 88 9.28 22.49 3.48
N CYS A 89 9.73 22.03 4.65
CA CYS A 89 11.15 22.00 5.01
C CYS A 89 11.87 20.73 4.55
N ILE A 90 11.19 19.59 4.52
CA ILE A 90 11.79 18.26 4.27
C ILE A 90 11.55 17.81 2.82
N CYS A 91 10.42 18.17 2.21
CA CYS A 91 10.09 17.77 0.85
C CYS A 91 10.55 18.83 -0.15
N LYS A 92 11.86 19.03 -0.30
CA LYS A 92 12.38 19.86 -1.40
C LYS A 92 12.39 19.05 -2.70
N PRO A 93 11.65 19.47 -3.74
CA PRO A 93 11.05 20.79 -3.90
C PRO A 93 9.52 20.76 -3.73
N CYS A 94 9.02 21.62 -2.84
CA CYS A 94 7.59 21.87 -2.61
C CYS A 94 6.83 22.23 -3.90
N CYS A 95 7.55 22.61 -4.97
CA CYS A 95 7.01 22.95 -6.28
C CYS A 95 6.80 21.75 -7.23
N GLN A 96 7.25 20.53 -6.90
CA GLN A 96 7.07 19.36 -7.77
C GLN A 96 5.90 18.46 -7.35
N GLN A 97 5.46 18.55 -6.09
CA GLN A 97 4.32 17.78 -5.62
C GLN A 97 3.02 18.51 -5.95
N SER A 98 2.11 17.79 -6.59
CA SER A 98 0.73 18.20 -6.75
C SER A 98 -0.09 17.81 -5.52
N LEU A 99 -1.06 18.67 -5.19
CA LEU A 99 -2.10 18.36 -4.23
C LEU A 99 -3.40 18.18 -5.00
N GLY A 100 -4.17 17.17 -4.62
CA GLY A 100 -5.49 16.91 -5.18
C GLY A 100 -6.44 16.50 -4.05
N ARG A 101 -7.69 16.94 -4.11
CA ARG A 101 -8.72 16.45 -3.19
C ARG A 101 -9.53 15.37 -3.88
N ILE A 102 -9.88 14.35 -3.12
CA ILE A 102 -10.74 13.25 -3.56
C ILE A 102 -12.19 13.74 -3.72
N THR A 103 -12.62 14.72 -2.94
CA THR A 103 -14.01 15.22 -2.94
C THR A 103 -14.19 16.54 -3.68
N ASP A 104 -13.24 16.99 -4.51
CA ASP A 104 -13.42 18.23 -5.26
C ASP A 104 -14.71 18.18 -6.09
N SER A 105 -15.43 19.30 -6.20
CA SER A 105 -16.74 19.37 -6.87
C SER A 105 -16.67 19.14 -8.39
N ALA A 106 -15.49 19.32 -8.99
CA ALA A 106 -15.19 18.90 -10.35
C ALA A 106 -14.84 17.39 -10.45
N GLY A 107 -14.88 16.67 -9.33
CA GLY A 107 -14.40 15.31 -9.15
C GLY A 107 -12.87 15.24 -9.00
N PRO A 108 -12.32 14.17 -8.39
CA PRO A 108 -10.89 13.91 -8.48
C PRO A 108 -10.46 13.46 -9.88
N ASP A 109 -11.44 13.30 -10.79
CA ASP A 109 -11.31 12.96 -12.20
C ASP A 109 -10.15 13.68 -12.88
N GLY A 110 -9.97 14.99 -12.65
CA GLY A 110 -8.92 15.77 -13.32
C GLY A 110 -7.50 15.26 -13.04
N TRP A 111 -7.17 15.02 -11.76
CA TRP A 111 -5.84 14.54 -11.39
C TRP A 111 -5.71 13.02 -11.50
N ILE A 112 -6.81 12.27 -11.32
CA ILE A 112 -6.88 10.83 -11.61
C ILE A 112 -6.60 10.56 -13.09
N LEU A 113 -7.25 11.31 -13.98
CA LEU A 113 -6.98 11.25 -15.42
C LEU A 113 -5.54 11.63 -15.72
N LYS A 114 -4.99 12.62 -15.05
CA LYS A 114 -3.59 12.99 -15.24
C LYS A 114 -2.63 11.89 -14.81
N MET A 115 -2.89 11.17 -13.71
CA MET A 115 -2.11 9.99 -13.30
C MET A 115 -2.22 8.86 -14.31
N LEU A 116 -3.43 8.59 -14.81
CA LEU A 116 -3.68 7.57 -15.84
C LEU A 116 -3.04 7.91 -17.19
N ASN A 117 -3.00 9.19 -17.56
CA ASN A 117 -2.45 9.69 -18.82
C ASN A 117 -0.93 9.94 -18.78
N THR A 118 -0.24 9.51 -17.73
CA THR A 118 1.24 9.57 -17.70
C THR A 118 1.90 8.66 -18.73
N GLY A 119 1.14 7.76 -19.36
CA GLY A 119 1.61 6.78 -20.32
C GLY A 119 1.59 5.39 -19.71
N THR A 120 1.28 4.36 -20.50
CA THR A 120 1.26 2.97 -20.06
C THR A 120 2.44 2.23 -20.67
N ASN A 121 3.22 1.54 -19.84
CA ASN A 121 4.23 0.61 -20.33
C ASN A 121 3.55 -0.52 -21.11
N ALA A 122 4.06 -0.84 -22.31
CA ALA A 122 3.49 -1.85 -23.19
C ALA A 122 3.43 -3.25 -22.55
N ASN A 123 4.35 -3.54 -21.62
CA ASN A 123 4.43 -4.81 -20.90
C ASN A 123 3.65 -4.83 -19.58
N CYS A 124 2.93 -3.74 -19.24
CA CYS A 124 2.11 -3.72 -18.03
C CYS A 124 1.00 -4.77 -18.12
N PRO A 125 0.87 -5.68 -17.12
CA PRO A 125 -0.25 -6.62 -17.05
C PRO A 125 -1.58 -5.89 -17.11
N GLU A 126 -2.50 -6.37 -17.95
CA GLU A 126 -3.82 -5.75 -18.12
C GLU A 126 -4.57 -5.63 -16.79
N MET A 127 -4.47 -6.66 -15.94
CA MET A 127 -5.13 -6.68 -14.64
C MET A 127 -4.62 -5.61 -13.67
N LEU A 128 -3.44 -5.02 -13.90
CA LEU A 128 -2.85 -3.99 -13.04
C LEU A 128 -3.08 -2.56 -13.57
N LYS A 129 -3.60 -2.39 -14.80
CA LYS A 129 -3.89 -1.07 -15.37
C LYS A 129 -5.02 -0.39 -14.60
N GLY A 130 -4.78 0.84 -14.19
CA GLY A 130 -5.74 1.65 -13.43
C GLY A 130 -5.14 2.31 -12.19
N ILE A 131 -6.03 2.95 -11.43
CA ILE A 131 -5.76 3.58 -10.13
C ILE A 131 -6.31 2.64 -9.05
N TRP A 132 -5.47 2.33 -8.07
CA TRP A 132 -5.76 1.39 -7.00
C TRP A 132 -5.78 2.11 -5.66
N TRP A 133 -6.90 2.01 -4.94
CA TRP A 133 -7.06 2.46 -3.57
C TRP A 133 -6.56 1.43 -2.58
N LEU A 134 -5.69 1.87 -1.67
CA LEU A 134 -5.09 1.05 -0.62
C LEU A 134 -5.97 1.06 0.64
N LYS A 135 -7.14 0.41 0.56
CA LYS A 135 -8.14 0.39 1.64
C LYS A 135 -7.63 -0.37 2.87
N ASP A 136 -7.79 0.23 4.05
CA ASP A 136 -7.26 -0.25 5.35
C ASP A 136 -5.72 -0.24 5.47
N ASN A 137 -5.04 0.46 4.57
CA ASN A 137 -3.62 0.73 4.71
C ASN A 137 -3.41 1.78 5.81
N VAL A 138 -2.74 1.43 6.91
CA VAL A 138 -2.45 2.40 7.98
C VAL A 138 -1.26 3.28 7.65
N ALA A 139 -0.44 2.85 6.69
CA ALA A 139 0.50 3.76 6.05
C ALA A 139 -0.31 4.83 5.35
N ALA A 140 0.16 6.07 5.44
CA ALA A 140 -0.46 7.24 4.82
C ALA A 140 -0.33 7.26 3.29
N GLU A 141 -0.43 6.11 2.64
CA GLU A 141 -0.45 5.90 1.20
C GLU A 141 -1.89 5.66 0.78
N GLY A 142 -2.40 6.46 -0.14
CA GLY A 142 -3.81 6.43 -0.53
C GLY A 142 -4.07 5.63 -1.80
N LEU A 143 -3.42 6.05 -2.90
CA LEU A 143 -3.69 5.57 -4.25
C LEU A 143 -2.39 5.32 -5.00
N ILE A 144 -2.38 4.32 -5.86
CA ILE A 144 -1.23 3.92 -6.66
C ILE A 144 -1.65 3.56 -8.09
N THR A 145 -0.76 3.78 -9.06
CA THR A 145 -0.83 3.15 -10.38
C THR A 145 0.30 2.14 -10.56
N PHE A 146 0.06 1.13 -11.38
CA PHE A 146 1.09 0.16 -11.78
C PHE A 146 1.49 0.31 -13.25
N HIS A 147 0.67 0.94 -14.09
CA HIS A 147 0.88 1.01 -15.53
C HIS A 147 2.10 1.85 -15.93
N ASP A 148 2.56 2.71 -15.04
CA ASP A 148 3.74 3.56 -15.19
C ASP A 148 5.02 2.90 -14.62
N ALA A 149 4.94 1.68 -14.09
CA ALA A 149 6.13 0.95 -13.69
C ALA A 149 6.96 0.55 -14.92
N ASP A 150 8.25 0.33 -14.67
CA ASP A 150 9.18 -0.16 -15.68
C ASP A 150 9.07 -1.67 -15.83
N TRP A 151 8.08 -2.12 -16.60
CA TRP A 151 7.80 -3.52 -16.88
C TRP A 151 8.72 -4.08 -17.98
N ASP A 152 9.54 -5.06 -17.64
CA ASP A 152 10.34 -5.84 -18.61
C ASP A 152 9.48 -6.88 -19.32
N SER A 153 8.47 -7.38 -18.61
CA SER A 153 7.48 -8.32 -19.10
C SER A 153 6.21 -8.18 -18.26
N GLU A 154 5.15 -8.91 -18.63
CA GLU A 154 3.94 -9.00 -17.81
C GLU A 154 4.18 -9.68 -16.43
N LYS A 155 5.39 -10.19 -16.17
CA LYS A 155 5.73 -10.89 -14.93
C LYS A 155 6.79 -10.19 -14.09
N LEU A 156 7.39 -9.13 -14.61
CA LEU A 156 8.52 -8.46 -13.98
C LEU A 156 8.46 -6.96 -14.22
N GLY A 157 8.40 -6.18 -13.14
CA GLY A 157 8.38 -4.73 -13.23
C GLY A 157 9.00 -4.04 -12.03
N LEU A 158 9.55 -2.85 -12.25
CA LEU A 158 10.12 -2.00 -11.20
C LEU A 158 9.30 -0.72 -11.08
N LYS A 159 8.70 -0.48 -9.91
CA LYS A 159 7.99 0.76 -9.60
C LYS A 159 8.79 1.61 -8.64
N ILE A 160 8.93 2.89 -9.00
CA ILE A 160 9.47 3.90 -8.10
C ILE A 160 8.27 4.59 -7.42
N ALA A 161 8.15 4.44 -6.10
CA ALA A 161 7.01 4.94 -5.34
C ALA A 161 6.94 6.47 -5.24
N LYS A 162 8.00 7.20 -5.63
CA LYS A 162 7.95 8.67 -5.68
C LYS A 162 7.05 9.23 -6.79
N TYR A 163 6.61 8.39 -7.74
CA TYR A 163 5.78 8.79 -8.88
C TYR A 163 4.45 8.04 -8.90
N ASN A 164 3.38 8.71 -9.33
CA ASN A 164 2.01 8.21 -9.44
C ASN A 164 1.55 7.36 -8.23
N TRP A 165 1.99 7.80 -7.06
CA TRP A 165 1.65 7.25 -5.77
C TRP A 165 1.22 8.45 -4.92
N THR A 166 0.06 8.33 -4.26
CA THR A 166 -0.44 9.38 -3.40
C THR A 166 -0.17 9.05 -1.95
N VAL A 167 0.19 10.08 -1.21
CA VAL A 167 0.25 10.02 0.25
C VAL A 167 -0.64 11.09 0.83
N ASP A 168 -1.14 10.86 2.05
CA ASP A 168 -1.91 11.87 2.75
C ASP A 168 -1.11 13.16 2.89
N ALA A 169 -1.77 14.28 2.61
CA ALA A 169 -1.09 15.55 2.50
C ALA A 169 -0.64 16.10 3.86
N TYR A 170 -1.44 15.88 4.90
CA TYR A 170 -1.38 16.69 6.13
C TYR A 170 -1.08 15.92 7.41
N ASN A 171 -0.82 14.60 7.36
CA ASN A 171 -0.31 13.87 8.52
C ASN A 171 1.21 13.67 8.48
N VAL A 172 1.78 13.42 9.67
CA VAL A 172 3.24 13.27 9.86
C VAL A 172 3.77 12.10 9.05
N TRP A 173 3.03 10.99 9.00
CA TRP A 173 3.44 9.79 8.24
C TRP A 173 3.54 10.06 6.74
N GLY A 174 2.58 10.78 6.14
CA GLY A 174 2.60 11.14 4.73
C GLY A 174 3.77 12.05 4.38
N ALA A 175 4.16 12.96 5.28
CA ALA A 175 5.37 13.78 5.13
C ALA A 175 6.65 12.92 5.20
N VAL A 176 6.73 11.99 6.15
CA VAL A 176 7.88 11.06 6.28
C VAL A 176 7.99 10.13 5.08
N LEU A 177 6.88 9.56 4.60
CA LEU A 177 6.85 8.72 3.40
C LEU A 177 7.28 9.52 2.17
N SER A 178 6.78 10.75 2.01
CA SER A 178 7.23 11.64 0.92
C SER A 178 8.75 11.82 0.96
N ALA A 179 9.30 12.16 2.13
CA ALA A 179 10.74 12.31 2.29
C ALA A 179 11.50 11.02 1.98
N ASN A 180 10.99 9.86 2.43
CA ASN A 180 11.59 8.56 2.14
C ASN A 180 11.63 8.25 0.64
N PHE A 181 10.51 8.47 -0.06
CA PHE A 181 10.41 8.25 -1.51
C PHE A 181 11.35 9.18 -2.29
N TRP A 182 11.49 10.43 -1.86
CA TRP A 182 12.42 11.36 -2.50
C TRP A 182 13.88 11.01 -2.25
N LEU A 183 14.25 10.67 -1.01
CA LEU A 183 15.63 10.40 -0.63
C LEU A 183 16.12 9.02 -1.06
N ARG A 184 15.23 8.02 -1.10
CA ARG A 184 15.59 6.61 -1.35
C ARG A 184 14.94 6.02 -2.60
N GLY A 185 14.14 6.79 -3.33
CA GLY A 185 13.38 6.33 -4.51
C GLY A 185 12.12 5.55 -4.17
N GLY A 186 12.13 4.75 -3.10
CA GLY A 186 11.01 3.86 -2.76
C GLY A 186 10.79 2.81 -3.85
N ASN A 187 11.86 2.12 -4.25
CA ASN A 187 11.80 1.15 -5.32
C ASN A 187 11.12 -0.14 -4.86
N HIS A 188 10.19 -0.63 -5.69
CA HIS A 188 9.44 -1.87 -5.50
C HIS A 188 9.62 -2.73 -6.75
N LEU A 189 10.28 -3.88 -6.60
CA LEU A 189 10.42 -4.86 -7.66
C LEU A 189 9.26 -5.87 -7.54
N PHE A 190 8.46 -5.98 -8.58
CA PHE A 190 7.34 -6.91 -8.67
C PHE A 190 7.73 -8.14 -9.48
N GLU A 191 7.54 -9.32 -8.89
CA GLU A 191 7.85 -10.61 -9.49
C GLU A 191 6.63 -11.52 -9.39
N PHE A 192 6.07 -11.90 -10.54
CA PHE A 192 4.90 -12.77 -10.57
C PHE A 192 5.28 -14.23 -10.38
N SER A 193 4.48 -14.94 -9.60
CA SER A 193 4.56 -16.39 -9.52
C SER A 193 4.19 -17.02 -10.88
N PRO A 194 4.73 -18.20 -11.22
CA PRO A 194 4.43 -18.89 -12.48
C PRO A 194 2.94 -18.98 -12.82
N ASN A 195 2.08 -19.24 -11.82
CA ASN A 195 0.63 -19.36 -11.97
C ASN A 195 -0.13 -18.02 -11.93
N GLY A 196 0.56 -16.89 -11.70
CA GLY A 196 -0.01 -15.55 -11.68
C GLY A 196 -0.90 -15.23 -10.47
N LYS A 197 -0.99 -16.10 -9.46
CA LYS A 197 -1.81 -15.87 -8.26
C LYS A 197 -1.13 -14.98 -7.23
N TRP A 198 0.20 -14.91 -7.28
CA TRP A 198 1.00 -14.16 -6.33
C TRP A 198 1.95 -13.22 -7.06
N ILE A 199 2.14 -12.03 -6.49
CA ILE A 199 3.14 -11.07 -6.90
C ILE A 199 4.00 -10.80 -5.67
N HIS A 200 5.27 -11.21 -5.72
CA HIS A 200 6.23 -10.87 -4.69
C HIS A 200 6.67 -9.41 -4.87
N ILE A 201 6.85 -8.69 -3.78
CA ILE A 201 7.32 -7.31 -3.76
C ILE A 201 8.66 -7.26 -3.05
N SER A 202 9.75 -7.13 -3.80
CA SER A 202 11.06 -6.91 -3.20
C SER A 202 11.25 -5.41 -2.93
N VAL A 203 11.48 -5.06 -1.67
CA VAL A 203 11.79 -3.69 -1.23
C VAL A 203 13.18 -3.63 -0.58
N ILE A 204 13.71 -2.42 -0.37
CA ILE A 204 15.08 -2.23 0.16
C ILE A 204 15.27 -2.90 1.53
N ASN A 205 14.24 -2.89 2.38
CA ASN A 205 14.29 -3.57 3.66
C ASN A 205 13.82 -5.02 3.47
N PRO A 206 14.55 -6.01 4.01
CA PRO A 206 14.15 -7.40 3.87
C PRO A 206 12.79 -7.61 4.56
N GLY A 207 11.80 -8.01 3.77
CA GLY A 207 10.45 -8.34 4.16
C GLY A 207 9.87 -9.35 3.16
N SER A 208 8.87 -10.11 3.59
CA SER A 208 8.13 -11.05 2.73
C SER A 208 6.81 -10.38 2.36
N ASP A 209 6.87 -9.48 1.38
CA ASP A 209 5.75 -8.66 0.94
C ASP A 209 5.13 -9.24 -0.33
N TRP A 210 3.80 -9.39 -0.32
CA TRP A 210 3.07 -10.07 -1.38
C TRP A 210 1.81 -9.29 -1.76
N ILE A 211 1.41 -9.45 -3.01
CA ILE A 211 0.05 -9.17 -3.47
C ILE A 211 -0.54 -10.50 -3.94
N TYR A 212 -1.65 -10.90 -3.33
CA TYR A 212 -2.49 -11.98 -3.78
C TYR A 212 -3.49 -11.48 -4.81
N VAL A 213 -3.53 -12.14 -5.96
CA VAL A 213 -4.48 -11.87 -7.05
C VAL A 213 -5.74 -12.66 -6.77
N ILE A 214 -6.82 -11.96 -6.39
CA ILE A 214 -8.08 -12.59 -6.01
C ILE A 214 -8.68 -13.32 -7.22
N GLN A 215 -8.97 -14.61 -7.04
CA GLN A 215 -9.49 -15.49 -8.07
C GLN A 215 -11.01 -15.62 -7.99
N PRO A 216 -11.69 -15.95 -9.11
CA PRO A 216 -13.09 -16.36 -9.07
C PRO A 216 -13.33 -17.53 -8.11
N GLY A 217 -14.27 -17.37 -7.19
CA GLY A 217 -14.63 -18.39 -6.19
C GLY A 217 -13.91 -18.29 -4.86
N ASP A 218 -12.91 -17.41 -4.73
CA ASP A 218 -12.30 -17.11 -3.43
C ASP A 218 -13.32 -16.47 -2.49
N VAL A 219 -13.29 -16.88 -1.21
CA VAL A 219 -14.15 -16.34 -0.15
C VAL A 219 -13.28 -15.98 1.03
N PHE A 220 -13.22 -14.68 1.33
CA PHE A 220 -12.49 -14.17 2.50
C PHE A 220 -13.48 -13.84 3.62
N LYS A 221 -13.13 -14.18 4.86
CA LYS A 221 -13.95 -13.86 6.03
C LYS A 221 -13.23 -12.86 6.92
N ARG A 222 -14.00 -11.97 7.54
CA ARG A 222 -13.54 -11.15 8.67
C ARG A 222 -13.55 -11.95 9.97
N PRO A 223 -12.91 -11.48 11.05
CA PRO A 223 -12.93 -12.15 12.36
C PRO A 223 -14.34 -12.40 12.93
N ASP A 224 -15.30 -11.56 12.59
CA ASP A 224 -16.71 -11.70 12.99
C ASP A 224 -17.49 -12.74 12.17
N GLY A 225 -16.84 -13.37 11.19
CA GLY A 225 -17.43 -14.34 10.28
C GLY A 225 -18.14 -13.74 9.06
N SER A 226 -18.25 -12.42 8.96
CA SER A 226 -18.82 -11.75 7.79
C SER A 226 -17.94 -11.98 6.56
N VAL A 227 -18.58 -12.15 5.40
CA VAL A 227 -17.87 -12.29 4.13
C VAL A 227 -17.39 -10.91 3.67
N LEU A 228 -16.12 -10.85 3.26
CA LEU A 228 -15.54 -9.64 2.68
C LEU A 228 -16.04 -9.46 1.26
N ASP A 229 -16.58 -8.28 0.97
CA ASP A 229 -17.01 -7.90 -0.38
C ASP A 229 -15.78 -7.61 -1.26
N VAL A 230 -15.46 -8.55 -2.15
CA VAL A 230 -14.36 -8.46 -3.10
C VAL A 230 -14.82 -8.82 -4.51
N SER A 231 -14.21 -8.18 -5.51
CA SER A 231 -14.48 -8.37 -6.93
C SER A 231 -13.21 -8.86 -7.64
N PRO A 232 -13.13 -10.16 -8.03
CA PRO A 232 -11.99 -10.69 -8.80
C PRO A 232 -11.69 -9.82 -10.04
N GLY A 233 -10.41 -9.55 -10.26
CA GLY A 233 -9.94 -8.66 -11.34
C GLY A 233 -10.04 -7.15 -11.05
N ASN A 234 -10.79 -6.73 -10.03
CA ASN A 234 -10.85 -5.35 -9.56
C ASN A 234 -10.30 -5.18 -8.13
N ASP A 235 -10.15 -6.25 -7.37
CA ASP A 235 -9.60 -6.25 -6.03
C ASP A 235 -8.39 -7.19 -5.95
N LEU A 236 -7.35 -6.76 -5.25
CA LEU A 236 -6.18 -7.54 -4.87
C LEU A 236 -6.02 -7.46 -3.36
N MET A 237 -5.24 -8.37 -2.77
CA MET A 237 -4.94 -8.35 -1.34
C MET A 237 -3.43 -8.25 -1.11
N ARG A 238 -2.98 -7.16 -0.53
CA ARG A 238 -1.59 -7.01 -0.12
C ARG A 238 -1.40 -7.65 1.25
N VAL A 239 -0.40 -8.52 1.40
CA VAL A 239 -0.10 -9.22 2.66
C VAL A 239 1.41 -9.29 2.89
N SER A 240 1.87 -8.98 4.11
CA SER A 240 3.22 -9.29 4.57
C SER A 240 3.19 -10.48 5.49
N TYR A 241 4.16 -11.36 5.31
CA TYR A 241 4.47 -12.45 6.21
C TYR A 241 5.79 -12.16 6.95
N GLU A 242 6.02 -12.82 8.10
CA GLU A 242 7.30 -12.72 8.82
C GLU A 242 8.44 -13.37 8.03
N THR A 243 8.13 -14.39 7.22
CA THR A 243 9.08 -15.11 6.36
C THR A 243 8.44 -15.37 5.00
N LEU A 244 9.18 -15.96 4.05
CA LEU A 244 8.61 -16.41 2.77
C LEU A 244 7.54 -17.51 2.92
N ASP A 245 7.35 -18.08 4.11
CA ASP A 245 6.26 -19.03 4.38
C ASP A 245 4.93 -18.29 4.61
N THR A 246 3.95 -18.55 3.74
CA THR A 246 2.58 -17.99 3.85
C THR A 246 1.80 -18.53 5.06
N ASN A 247 2.33 -19.53 5.77
CA ASN A 247 1.78 -20.02 7.04
C ASN A 247 2.38 -19.30 8.27
N SER A 248 3.35 -18.41 8.06
CA SER A 248 3.85 -17.55 9.12
C SER A 248 2.86 -16.46 9.49
N THR A 249 3.15 -15.73 10.57
CA THR A 249 2.28 -14.65 11.06
C THR A 249 2.15 -13.56 10.00
N VAL A 250 0.92 -13.13 9.74
CA VAL A 250 0.68 -11.93 8.93
C VAL A 250 1.08 -10.71 9.76
N SER A 251 2.03 -9.92 9.26
CA SER A 251 2.52 -8.72 9.94
C SER A 251 1.86 -7.43 9.43
N TYR A 252 1.26 -7.48 8.23
CA TYR A 252 0.58 -6.36 7.60
C TYR A 252 -0.36 -6.85 6.49
N GLN A 253 -1.56 -6.30 6.36
CA GLN A 253 -2.51 -6.75 5.32
C GLN A 253 -3.52 -5.66 4.96
N TYR A 254 -3.79 -5.43 3.67
CA TYR A 254 -4.82 -4.47 3.24
C TYR A 254 -5.38 -4.82 1.86
N LEU A 255 -6.52 -4.25 1.48
CA LEU A 255 -7.11 -4.42 0.15
C LEU A 255 -6.58 -3.37 -0.82
N MET A 256 -6.29 -3.79 -2.04
CA MET A 256 -6.02 -2.91 -3.16
C MET A 256 -7.21 -2.95 -4.09
N ARG A 257 -7.95 -1.86 -4.22
CA ARG A 257 -9.20 -1.83 -4.99
C ARG A 257 -9.08 -0.89 -6.17
N ARG A 258 -9.26 -1.39 -7.39
CA ARG A 258 -9.25 -0.58 -8.60
C ARG A 258 -10.46 0.35 -8.58
N VAL A 259 -10.21 1.65 -8.54
CA VAL A 259 -11.25 2.69 -8.48
C VAL A 259 -11.54 3.32 -9.83
N ALA A 260 -10.54 3.39 -10.71
CA ALA A 260 -10.70 3.95 -12.04
C ALA A 260 -9.64 3.41 -13.02
N TYR A 261 -9.93 3.50 -14.31
CA TYR A 261 -9.03 3.12 -15.40
C TYR A 261 -9.40 3.86 -16.69
N LEU A 262 -8.55 3.77 -17.72
CA LEU A 262 -8.88 4.28 -19.05
C LEU A 262 -9.56 3.18 -19.87
N GLY A 263 -10.71 3.48 -20.44
CA GLY A 263 -11.39 2.60 -21.39
C GLY A 263 -10.67 2.53 -22.73
N PRO A 264 -11.15 1.68 -23.67
CA PRO A 264 -10.50 1.49 -24.98
C PRO A 264 -10.37 2.76 -25.82
N VAL A 265 -11.24 3.75 -25.59
CA VAL A 265 -11.24 5.04 -26.29
C VAL A 265 -10.56 6.16 -25.49
N GLY A 266 -9.92 5.82 -24.36
CA GLY A 266 -9.22 6.77 -23.48
C GLY A 266 -10.13 7.53 -22.50
N ASP A 267 -11.40 7.11 -22.36
CA ASP A 267 -12.35 7.68 -21.42
C ASP A 267 -12.09 7.19 -19.98
N LEU A 268 -12.41 8.03 -18.99
CA LEU A 268 -12.30 7.64 -17.58
C LEU A 268 -13.44 6.68 -17.22
N VAL A 269 -13.12 5.43 -16.94
CA VAL A 269 -14.08 4.45 -16.42
C VAL A 269 -13.89 4.30 -14.92
N LYS A 270 -14.92 4.65 -14.14
CA LYS A 270 -14.96 4.50 -12.68
C LYS A 270 -15.59 3.15 -12.32
N THR A 271 -14.99 2.45 -11.36
CA THR A 271 -15.58 1.22 -10.83
C THR A 271 -16.59 1.54 -9.72
N PRO A 272 -17.44 0.59 -9.29
CA PRO A 272 -18.32 0.80 -8.14
C PRO A 272 -17.57 1.17 -6.84
N VAL A 273 -16.28 0.85 -6.72
CA VAL A 273 -15.47 1.18 -5.55
C VAL A 273 -15.11 2.68 -5.51
N TYR A 274 -15.21 3.39 -6.62
CA TYR A 274 -14.94 4.82 -6.69
C TYR A 274 -15.79 5.64 -5.70
N GLU A 275 -17.09 5.35 -5.62
CA GLU A 275 -17.99 6.03 -4.69
C GLU A 275 -17.65 5.70 -3.23
N GLN A 276 -17.17 4.48 -2.96
CA GLN A 276 -16.70 4.10 -1.63
C GLN A 276 -15.44 4.89 -1.23
N LEU A 277 -14.52 5.10 -2.17
CA LEU A 277 -13.34 5.95 -1.98
C LEU A 277 -13.75 7.40 -1.67
N VAL A 278 -14.68 7.96 -2.45
CA VAL A 278 -15.18 9.33 -2.24
C VAL A 278 -15.85 9.46 -0.87
N GLU A 279 -16.65 8.48 -0.48
CA GLU A 279 -17.33 8.49 0.83
C GLU A 279 -16.34 8.34 1.99
N ALA A 280 -15.36 7.44 1.89
CA ALA A 280 -14.28 7.32 2.88
C ALA A 280 -13.50 8.64 3.02
N ALA A 281 -13.21 9.32 1.91
CA ALA A 281 -12.54 10.61 1.93
C ALA A 281 -13.39 11.72 2.58
N LYS A 282 -14.72 11.71 2.43
CA LYS A 282 -15.62 12.67 3.12
C LYS A 282 -15.67 12.45 4.63
N GLN A 283 -15.55 11.19 5.06
CA GLN A 283 -15.56 10.80 6.47
C GLN A 283 -14.24 11.14 7.17
N SER A 284 -13.17 11.38 6.40
CA SER A 284 -11.92 11.91 6.92
C SER A 284 -12.19 13.19 7.73
N PRO A 285 -11.77 13.24 9.01
CA PRO A 285 -12.12 14.33 9.92
C PRO A 285 -11.56 15.67 9.41
N HIS A 286 -12.40 16.38 8.66
CA HIS A 286 -12.16 17.74 8.21
C HIS A 286 -12.59 18.70 9.30
N SER A 287 -11.72 19.00 10.25
CA SER A 287 -11.92 20.21 11.02
C SER A 287 -10.63 20.98 11.16
N PHE A 288 -10.54 22.06 10.40
CA PHE A 288 -9.55 23.12 10.59
C PHE A 288 -9.62 23.72 12.03
N CYS A 289 -10.70 23.46 12.78
CA CYS A 289 -10.86 23.84 14.20
C CYS A 289 -10.82 22.67 15.20
N GLY A 290 -10.94 21.40 14.77
CA GLY A 290 -10.55 20.21 15.57
C GLY A 290 -9.08 19.83 15.35
N GLN A 291 -8.39 20.55 14.45
CA GLN A 291 -6.94 20.77 14.36
C GLN A 291 -6.34 21.46 15.61
N PHE A 292 -7.06 21.59 16.73
CA PHE A 292 -6.47 21.89 18.04
C PHE A 292 -6.81 20.82 19.09
N GLY A 293 -7.48 19.75 18.67
CA GLY A 293 -7.83 18.59 19.48
C GLY A 293 -6.62 17.68 19.62
N CYS A 294 -6.05 17.64 20.82
CA CYS A 294 -5.11 16.63 21.27
C CYS A 294 -5.61 15.23 20.90
N PHE A 295 -4.82 14.47 20.15
CA PHE A 295 -4.94 13.02 19.96
C PHE A 295 -6.40 12.56 19.84
N ASP A 296 -7.02 12.71 18.67
CA ASP A 296 -8.24 11.92 18.42
C ASP A 296 -7.83 10.44 18.29
N VAL A 297 -7.90 9.75 19.42
CA VAL A 297 -7.59 8.32 19.59
C VAL A 297 -8.73 7.45 19.02
N GLY A 298 -9.71 8.06 18.34
CA GLY A 298 -10.82 7.39 17.67
C GLY A 298 -10.38 6.42 16.57
N GLN A 299 -11.21 5.42 16.29
CA GLN A 299 -10.96 4.45 15.22
C GLN A 299 -10.97 5.08 13.82
N VAL A 300 -11.63 6.23 13.67
CA VAL A 300 -11.86 6.92 12.37
C VAL A 300 -10.54 7.23 11.65
N GLY A 301 -9.49 7.66 12.37
CA GLY A 301 -8.22 8.04 11.73
C GLY A 301 -7.36 6.88 11.19
N LEU A 302 -7.65 5.62 11.54
CA LEU A 302 -6.84 4.47 11.10
C LEU A 302 -7.30 3.85 9.77
N HIS A 303 -8.56 4.07 9.39
CA HIS A 303 -9.18 3.39 8.25
C HIS A 303 -9.38 4.30 7.04
N ASP A 304 -9.41 5.62 7.26
CA ASP A 304 -9.85 6.55 6.23
C ASP A 304 -8.67 7.23 5.55
N ILE A 305 -8.63 7.16 4.24
CA ILE A 305 -7.75 7.97 3.40
C ILE A 305 -8.02 9.46 3.66
N GLU A 306 -6.98 10.31 3.75
CA GLU A 306 -7.22 11.74 3.83
C GLU A 306 -7.82 12.24 2.51
N ASN A 307 -8.80 13.14 2.57
CA ASN A 307 -9.35 13.72 1.35
C ASN A 307 -8.29 14.45 0.52
N THR A 308 -7.35 15.16 1.17
CA THR A 308 -6.27 15.82 0.45
C THR A 308 -5.08 14.88 0.34
N GLN A 309 -4.77 14.54 -0.91
CA GLN A 309 -3.68 13.67 -1.29
C GLN A 309 -2.58 14.47 -1.95
N ALA A 310 -1.34 14.01 -1.79
CA ALA A 310 -0.16 14.65 -2.33
C ALA A 310 0.68 13.64 -3.11
N PHE A 311 1.14 14.03 -4.30
CA PHE A 311 1.69 13.09 -5.29
C PHE A 311 2.50 13.82 -6.36
N THR A 312 3.26 13.05 -7.13
CA THR A 312 4.05 13.52 -8.27
C THR A 312 3.69 12.67 -9.48
N TYR A 313 3.65 13.26 -10.66
CA TYR A 313 3.42 12.52 -11.91
C TYR A 313 4.76 12.19 -12.58
N ALA A 314 4.86 11.00 -13.17
CA ALA A 314 5.89 10.69 -14.15
C ALA A 314 5.36 9.66 -15.14
N GLY A 315 5.78 9.73 -16.40
CA GLY A 315 5.54 8.63 -17.31
C GLY A 315 6.40 7.42 -16.97
N PRO A 316 6.11 6.25 -17.59
CA PRO A 316 7.04 5.14 -17.54
C PRO A 316 8.41 5.60 -18.04
N PRO A 317 9.51 5.10 -17.47
CA PRO A 317 10.82 5.41 -18.02
C PRO A 317 10.86 4.98 -19.49
N PRO A 318 11.63 5.69 -20.35
CA PRO A 318 11.88 5.20 -21.70
C PRO A 318 12.33 3.74 -21.62
N ALA A 319 11.83 2.88 -22.51
CA ALA A 319 12.07 1.43 -22.52
C ALA A 319 13.57 1.02 -22.67
N GLN A 320 14.49 1.98 -22.61
CA GLN A 320 15.94 1.82 -22.73
C GLN A 320 16.73 2.28 -21.50
N VAL A 321 16.10 2.71 -20.41
CA VAL A 321 16.85 2.98 -19.17
C VAL A 321 17.09 1.66 -18.41
N THR A 322 17.77 0.72 -19.05
CA THR A 322 18.54 -0.29 -18.33
C THR A 322 19.50 0.44 -17.41
N MET A 323 19.32 0.28 -16.11
CA MET A 323 20.05 0.95 -15.03
C MET A 323 21.56 0.66 -15.06
N GLY A 324 22.29 1.37 -15.93
CA GLY A 324 23.74 1.56 -15.86
C GLY A 324 24.12 2.92 -15.29
N ASP A 325 23.26 3.94 -15.44
CA ASP A 325 23.50 5.28 -14.91
C ASP A 325 22.89 5.45 -13.51
N GLN A 326 23.50 4.78 -12.53
CA GLN A 326 23.43 5.35 -11.18
C GLN A 326 24.26 6.63 -11.19
N SER A 327 23.57 7.77 -11.22
CA SER A 327 24.14 9.07 -10.89
C SER A 327 24.99 8.95 -9.61
N PRO A 328 26.25 9.42 -9.58
CA PRO A 328 27.21 9.19 -8.49
C PRO A 328 26.89 9.93 -7.17
N LEU A 329 25.63 10.28 -6.92
CA LEU A 329 25.21 11.12 -5.78
C LEU A 329 24.98 10.35 -4.47
N LEU A 330 25.29 9.06 -4.40
CA LEU A 330 25.21 8.27 -3.16
C LEU A 330 26.56 7.67 -2.73
N ALA A 331 27.67 8.11 -3.33
CA ALA A 331 29.03 7.78 -2.89
C ALA A 331 29.74 9.02 -2.32
N GLN A 332 29.14 9.68 -1.32
CA GLN A 332 29.82 10.59 -0.39
C GLN A 332 29.22 10.50 1.01
#